data_AF-A0A392MCI1-F1
#
_entry.id   AF-A0A392MCI1-F1
#
_cell.length_a   1.000
_cell.length_b   1.000
_cell.length_c   1.000
_cell.angle_alpha   90.00
_cell.angle_beta   90.00
_cell.angle_gamma   90.00
#
_symmetry.space_group_name_H-M   'P 1'
#
loop_
_entity.id
_entity.type
_entity.pdbx_description
1 polymer ?
#
loop_
_entity_poly.entity_id
_entity_poly.type
_entity_poly.pdbx_seq_one_letter_code
_entity_poly.pdbx_strand_id
1 'polypeptide(L)'
;MYDSLSNEWTEISRLPLIASSGTFCGSKFYVCSSDEKLAAYDIERDVWIEIQTYPPFAPNINAQCHQLVSSNGRLFLMSKLHLLATRTKVKQLWELDLMDHTWTEISMHHGDELDGKSEVYVADRNLIFGVEMLKGVYDNIFDYFTVCDVSESNTNVYWKKISWKGVDPKWGAYPSWTRPIAVVHVNI
;
A
#
# COMPACT_ATOMS: atom_id res chain seq x y z
N MET A 1 -4.91 15.23 -14.34
CA MET A 1 -3.88 15.66 -13.38
C MET A 1 -4.23 17.05 -12.90
N TYR A 2 -4.17 17.30 -11.59
CA TYR A 2 -4.43 18.63 -11.03
C TYR A 2 -3.11 19.34 -10.76
N ASP A 3 -2.97 20.57 -11.25
CA ASP A 3 -1.87 21.46 -10.93
C ASP A 3 -2.33 22.49 -9.89
N SER A 4 -1.73 22.45 -8.70
CA SER A 4 -2.07 23.37 -7.61
C SER A 4 -1.55 24.79 -7.81
N LEU A 5 -0.55 25.00 -8.68
CA LEU A 5 0.01 26.33 -8.96
C LEU A 5 -0.92 27.13 -9.88
N SER A 6 -1.41 26.49 -10.95
CA SER A 6 -2.39 27.09 -11.87
C SER A 6 -3.84 26.92 -11.41
N ASN A 7 -4.10 25.99 -10.49
CA ASN A 7 -5.45 25.58 -10.07
C ASN A 7 -6.29 25.00 -11.23
N GLU A 8 -5.63 24.29 -12.14
CA GLU A 8 -6.26 23.73 -13.34
C GLU A 8 -6.17 22.20 -13.36
N TRP A 9 -7.10 21.58 -14.09
CA TRP A 9 -7.08 20.16 -14.41
C TRP A 9 -6.60 19.97 -15.84
N THR A 10 -5.55 19.18 -16.03
CA THR A 10 -5.06 18.74 -17.33
C THR A 10 -5.47 17.30 -17.57
N GLU A 11 -6.04 17.00 -18.73
CA GLU A 11 -6.29 15.63 -19.16
C GLU A 11 -4.96 14.96 -19.51
N ILE A 12 -4.73 13.74 -19.01
CA ILE A 12 -3.56 12.92 -19.36
C ILE A 12 -3.99 11.81 -20.30
N SER A 13 -3.02 11.21 -21.00
CA SER A 13 -3.32 10.05 -21.85
C SER A 13 -4.11 8.98 -21.08
N ARG A 14 -5.09 8.38 -21.75
CA ARG A 14 -6.03 7.45 -21.11
C ARG A 14 -5.32 6.14 -20.78
N LEU A 15 -5.48 5.71 -19.52
CA LEU A 15 -5.00 4.42 -19.05
C LEU A 15 -5.69 3.27 -19.83
N PRO A 16 -4.93 2.29 -20.36
CA PRO A 16 -5.50 1.14 -21.09
C PRO A 16 -6.14 0.06 -20.18
N LEU A 17 -6.13 0.27 -18.86
CA LEU A 17 -6.55 -0.68 -17.82
C LEU A 17 -7.59 -0.06 -16.88
N ILE A 18 -8.36 -0.91 -16.20
CA ILE A 18 -9.19 -0.49 -15.06
C ILE A 18 -8.32 -0.56 -13.81
N ALA A 19 -7.77 0.58 -13.37
CA ALA A 19 -6.94 0.64 -12.18
C ALA A 19 -7.74 0.33 -10.90
N SER A 20 -7.18 -0.50 -10.03
CA SER A 20 -7.69 -0.82 -8.69
C SER A 20 -6.86 -0.14 -7.59
N SER A 21 -5.57 0.09 -7.83
CA SER A 21 -4.69 0.83 -6.93
C SER A 21 -3.61 1.56 -7.74
N GLY A 22 -3.07 2.64 -7.16
CA GLY A 22 -1.97 3.37 -7.76
C GLY A 22 -1.13 4.09 -6.73
N THR A 23 0.14 4.31 -7.05
CA THR A 23 1.10 5.01 -6.20
C THR A 23 2.18 5.69 -7.05
N PHE A 24 2.78 6.74 -6.50
CA PHE A 24 3.92 7.40 -7.11
C PHE A 24 5.21 6.78 -6.62
N CYS A 25 6.10 6.41 -7.53
CA CYS A 25 7.42 5.88 -7.20
C CYS A 25 8.46 6.50 -8.15
N GLY A 26 9.40 7.27 -7.59
CA GLY A 26 10.33 8.05 -8.40
C GLY A 26 9.59 9.06 -9.29
N SER A 27 9.86 9.05 -10.60
CA SER A 27 9.24 9.94 -11.59
C SER A 27 7.99 9.38 -12.28
N LYS A 28 7.52 8.19 -11.86
CA LYS A 28 6.41 7.49 -12.54
C LYS A 28 5.24 7.25 -11.60
N PHE A 29 4.04 7.30 -12.17
CA PHE A 29 2.81 6.90 -11.50
C PHE A 29 2.49 5.46 -11.87
N TYR A 30 2.60 4.55 -10.91
CA TYR A 30 2.32 3.14 -11.09
C TYR A 30 0.87 2.84 -10.76
N VAL A 31 0.23 2.00 -11.57
CA VAL A 31 -1.10 1.48 -11.30
C VAL A 31 -1.10 -0.04 -11.44
N CYS A 32 -1.88 -0.69 -10.59
CA CYS A 32 -2.26 -2.07 -10.80
C CYS A 32 -3.76 -2.15 -11.06
N SER A 33 -4.17 -3.17 -11.80
CA SER A 33 -5.57 -3.48 -12.05
C SER A 33 -6.06 -4.63 -11.19
N SER A 34 -7.37 -4.87 -11.20
CA SER A 34 -7.97 -6.04 -10.53
C SER A 34 -7.64 -7.35 -11.23
N ASP A 35 -7.26 -7.31 -12.52
CA ASP A 35 -6.77 -8.46 -13.29
C ASP A 35 -5.23 -8.58 -13.24
N GLU A 36 -4.61 -8.06 -12.17
CA GLU A 36 -3.21 -8.31 -11.83
C GLU A 36 -2.20 -7.81 -12.90
N LYS A 37 -2.56 -6.77 -13.65
CA LYS A 37 -1.65 -6.09 -14.58
C LYS A 37 -1.04 -4.86 -13.92
N LEU A 38 0.19 -4.55 -14.32
CA LEU A 38 0.92 -3.38 -13.87
C LEU A 38 1.21 -2.45 -15.06
N ALA A 39 0.96 -1.16 -14.87
CA ALA A 39 1.35 -0.13 -15.83
C ALA A 39 1.95 1.07 -15.09
N ALA A 40 2.81 1.81 -15.77
CA ALA A 40 3.38 3.05 -15.27
C ALA A 40 3.12 4.18 -16.26
N TYR A 41 2.66 5.31 -15.75
CA TYR A 41 2.62 6.57 -16.49
C TYR A 41 3.90 7.35 -16.22
N ASP A 42 4.64 7.59 -17.29
CA ASP A 42 5.83 8.44 -17.28
C ASP A 42 5.39 9.89 -17.49
N ILE A 43 5.38 10.68 -16.42
CA ILE A 43 4.91 12.08 -16.46
C ILE A 43 5.78 12.93 -17.38
N GLU A 44 7.08 12.67 -17.43
CA GLU A 44 8.01 13.46 -18.25
C GLU A 44 7.78 13.23 -19.75
N ARG A 45 7.31 12.03 -20.11
CA ARG A 45 7.10 11.61 -21.50
C ARG A 45 5.64 11.59 -21.93
N ASP A 46 4.70 11.79 -21.01
CA ASP A 46 3.25 11.69 -21.22
C ASP A 46 2.83 10.37 -21.88
N VAL A 47 3.40 9.25 -21.44
CA VAL A 47 3.08 7.92 -21.98
C VAL A 47 2.81 6.89 -20.89
N TRP A 48 1.88 5.99 -21.21
CA TRP A 48 1.68 4.76 -20.45
C TRP A 48 2.61 3.66 -20.96
N ILE A 49 3.22 2.94 -20.03
CA ILE A 49 4.09 1.80 -20.27
C ILE A 49 3.48 0.61 -19.54
N GLU A 50 3.10 -0.44 -20.27
CA GLU A 50 2.70 -1.70 -19.67
C GLU A 50 3.96 -2.44 -19.18
N ILE A 51 3.93 -2.89 -17.91
CA ILE A 51 5.06 -3.57 -17.28
C ILE A 51 4.70 -5.04 -17.15
N GLN A 52 5.39 -5.87 -17.93
CA GLN A 52 5.33 -7.31 -17.79
C GLN A 52 6.21 -7.73 -16.61
N THR A 53 5.61 -8.45 -15.66
CA THR A 53 6.32 -8.91 -14.45
C THR A 53 6.53 -10.42 -14.46
N TYR A 54 7.57 -10.89 -13.79
CA TYR A 54 7.83 -12.32 -13.60
C TYR A 54 7.97 -12.68 -12.11
N PRO A 55 7.15 -13.58 -11.56
CA PRO A 55 5.95 -14.16 -12.18
C PRO A 55 4.91 -13.08 -12.56
N PRO A 56 3.95 -13.39 -13.46
CA PRO A 56 2.85 -12.49 -13.83
C PRO A 56 1.99 -12.26 -12.58
N PHE A 57 2.37 -11.24 -11.81
CA PHE A 57 1.85 -10.88 -10.49
C PHE A 57 2.00 -11.94 -9.39
N ALA A 58 1.93 -11.50 -8.13
CA ALA A 58 2.10 -12.36 -6.97
C ALA A 58 1.15 -13.59 -7.06
N PRO A 59 1.64 -14.82 -6.90
CA PRO A 59 1.14 -16.01 -7.62
C PRO A 59 -0.17 -16.62 -7.07
N ASN A 60 -1.16 -15.84 -6.65
CA ASN A 60 -2.32 -16.39 -5.95
C ASN A 60 -3.68 -15.82 -6.40
N ILE A 61 -4.36 -16.64 -7.21
CA ILE A 61 -5.73 -16.56 -7.78
C ILE A 61 -6.85 -16.15 -6.77
N ASN A 62 -6.56 -16.05 -5.46
CA ASN A 62 -7.52 -15.74 -4.40
C ASN A 62 -7.22 -14.42 -3.66
N ALA A 63 -6.32 -13.58 -4.18
CA ALA A 63 -6.03 -12.28 -3.60
C ALA A 63 -7.22 -11.31 -3.85
N GLN A 64 -7.82 -10.82 -2.76
CA GLN A 64 -9.06 -10.00 -2.85
C GLN A 64 -8.79 -8.49 -2.92
N CYS A 65 -7.58 -8.05 -2.59
CA CYS A 65 -7.24 -6.64 -2.56
C CYS A 65 -5.73 -6.47 -2.74
N HIS A 66 -5.37 -5.69 -3.74
CA HIS A 66 -4.02 -5.29 -4.04
C HIS A 66 -3.90 -3.79 -3.81
N GLN A 67 -3.00 -3.39 -2.93
CA GLN A 67 -2.63 -1.98 -2.78
C GLN A 67 -1.17 -1.78 -3.13
N LEU A 68 -0.91 -0.88 -4.08
CA LEU A 68 0.44 -0.42 -4.37
C LEU A 68 0.87 0.62 -3.34
N VAL A 69 2.11 0.50 -2.88
CA VAL A 69 2.74 1.42 -1.93
C VAL A 69 4.16 1.69 -2.41
N SER A 70 4.58 2.96 -2.43
CA SER A 70 5.98 3.31 -2.66
C SER A 70 6.63 3.76 -1.36
N SER A 71 7.84 3.28 -1.11
CA SER A 71 8.64 3.64 0.06
C SER A 71 10.09 3.81 -0.40
N ASN A 72 10.67 4.99 -0.18
CA ASN A 72 12.05 5.33 -0.53
C ASN A 72 12.46 4.95 -1.97
N GLY A 73 11.61 5.22 -2.95
CA GLY A 73 11.87 4.92 -4.37
C GLY A 73 11.75 3.44 -4.75
N ARG A 74 11.34 2.58 -3.82
CA ARG A 74 11.01 1.17 -4.06
C ARG A 74 9.50 1.00 -4.17
N LEU A 75 9.07 0.02 -4.94
CA LEU A 75 7.66 -0.25 -5.20
C LEU A 75 7.25 -1.57 -4.54
N PHE A 76 6.19 -1.50 -3.74
CA PHE A 76 5.66 -2.64 -3.01
C PHE A 76 4.20 -2.89 -3.36
N LEU A 77 3.82 -4.15 -3.25
CA LEU A 77 2.46 -4.62 -3.41
C LEU A 77 2.03 -5.31 -2.12
N MET A 78 0.98 -4.76 -1.50
CA MET A 78 0.29 -5.40 -0.40
C MET A 78 -0.82 -6.29 -0.96
N SER A 79 -0.79 -7.58 -0.61
CA SER A 79 -1.79 -8.56 -1.01
C SER A 79 -2.42 -9.22 0.22
N LYS A 80 -3.73 -9.50 0.14
CA LYS A 80 -4.48 -10.27 1.14
C LYS A 80 -4.87 -11.62 0.54
N LEU A 81 -4.23 -12.68 1.01
CA LEU A 81 -4.52 -14.05 0.63
C LEU A 81 -5.50 -14.69 1.60
N HIS A 82 -6.58 -15.27 1.06
CA HIS A 82 -7.47 -16.12 1.84
C HIS A 82 -7.18 -17.59 1.56
N LEU A 83 -6.62 -18.29 2.54
CA LEU A 83 -6.34 -19.71 2.44
C LEU A 83 -7.60 -20.51 2.80
N LEU A 84 -8.30 -21.00 1.78
CA LEU A 84 -9.57 -21.73 1.94
C LEU A 84 -9.46 -22.98 2.83
N ALA A 85 -8.33 -23.69 2.75
CA ALA A 85 -8.11 -24.93 3.50
C ALA A 85 -8.05 -24.71 5.01
N THR A 86 -7.46 -23.59 5.45
CA THR A 86 -7.22 -23.27 6.86
C THR A 86 -8.15 -22.16 7.37
N ARG A 87 -8.95 -21.55 6.49
CA ARG A 87 -9.74 -20.33 6.75
C ARG A 87 -8.91 -19.14 7.26
N THR A 88 -7.58 -19.19 7.11
CA THR A 88 -6.68 -18.14 7.57
C THR A 88 -6.57 -17.04 6.53
N LYS A 89 -6.52 -15.78 6.99
CA LYS A 89 -6.18 -14.62 6.16
C LYS A 89 -4.71 -14.28 6.37
N VAL A 90 -3.97 -14.21 5.27
CA VAL A 90 -2.53 -13.93 5.26
C VAL A 90 -2.30 -12.62 4.54
N LYS A 91 -1.52 -11.73 5.15
CA LYS A 91 -1.03 -10.51 4.51
C LYS A 91 0.34 -10.82 3.92
N GLN A 92 0.52 -10.55 2.65
CA GLN A 92 1.79 -10.72 1.96
C GLN A 92 2.27 -9.37 1.44
N LEU A 93 3.53 -9.07 1.71
CA LEU A 93 4.20 -7.90 1.18
C LEU A 93 5.19 -8.38 0.11
N TRP A 94 5.04 -7.83 -1.09
CA TRP A 94 5.89 -8.11 -2.22
C TRP A 94 6.62 -6.85 -2.63
N GLU A 95 7.86 -6.98 -3.05
CA GLU A 95 8.64 -5.91 -3.65
C GLU A 95 8.83 -6.20 -5.14
N LEU A 96 8.68 -5.15 -5.97
CA LEU A 96 9.03 -5.22 -7.38
C LEU A 96 10.45 -4.70 -7.58
N ASP A 97 11.30 -5.56 -8.16
CA ASP A 97 12.53 -5.07 -8.77
C ASP A 97 12.16 -4.25 -10.02
N LEU A 98 12.43 -2.95 -10.00
CA LEU A 98 12.08 -2.05 -11.11
C LEU A 98 12.99 -2.22 -12.34
N MET A 99 14.12 -2.90 -12.23
CA MET A 99 15.03 -3.19 -13.35
C MET A 99 14.62 -4.50 -14.02
N ASP A 100 14.45 -5.56 -13.23
CA ASP A 100 14.18 -6.91 -13.73
C ASP A 100 12.68 -7.22 -13.85
N HIS A 101 11.83 -6.35 -13.31
CA HIS A 101 10.37 -6.52 -13.21
C HIS A 101 9.97 -7.82 -12.51
N THR A 102 10.76 -8.24 -11.52
CA THR A 102 10.54 -9.47 -10.77
C THR A 102 9.96 -9.19 -9.38
N TRP A 103 8.95 -9.98 -8.99
CA TRP A 103 8.37 -9.88 -7.65
C TRP A 103 9.12 -10.75 -6.66
N THR A 104 9.50 -10.17 -5.52
CA THR A 104 10.08 -10.89 -4.37
C THR A 104 9.16 -10.78 -3.17
N GLU A 105 8.79 -11.90 -2.56
CA GLU A 105 8.08 -11.88 -1.28
C GLU A 105 9.05 -11.47 -0.18
N ILE A 106 8.74 -10.37 0.53
CA ILE A 106 9.59 -9.86 1.61
C ILE A 106 8.99 -10.11 3.00
N SER A 107 7.68 -10.30 3.09
CA SER A 107 6.98 -10.60 4.34
C SER A 107 5.72 -11.42 4.11
N MET A 108 5.50 -12.39 4.99
CA MET A 108 4.23 -13.10 5.12
C MET A 108 3.79 -13.03 6.58
N HIS A 109 2.64 -12.40 6.83
CA HIS A 109 2.07 -12.28 8.17
C HIS A 109 0.74 -13.00 8.22
N HIS A 110 0.68 -14.08 9.00
CA HIS A 110 -0.57 -14.72 9.38
C HIS A 110 -1.30 -13.76 10.30
N GLY A 111 -2.40 -13.17 9.83
CA GLY A 111 -3.22 -12.35 10.70
C GLY A 111 -3.85 -13.22 11.78
N ASP A 112 -3.91 -12.71 13.00
CA ASP A 112 -5.00 -13.09 13.92
C ASP A 112 -6.34 -12.82 13.21
N GLU A 113 -7.41 -13.50 13.60
CA GLU A 113 -8.78 -13.46 13.03
C GLU A 113 -9.44 -12.06 13.00
N LEU A 114 -8.77 -11.07 12.42
CA LEU A 114 -9.26 -9.73 12.17
C LEU A 114 -10.03 -9.77 10.86
N ASP A 115 -11.28 -10.15 11.06
CA ASP A 115 -12.41 -9.99 10.17
C ASP A 115 -12.27 -8.78 9.22
N GLY A 116 -12.00 -9.03 7.94
CA GLY A 116 -12.57 -8.29 6.80
C GLY A 116 -12.38 -6.78 6.73
N LYS A 117 -11.55 -6.17 7.58
CA LYS A 117 -11.43 -4.72 7.64
C LYS A 117 -10.69 -4.14 6.44
N SER A 118 -11.23 -3.04 5.97
CA SER A 118 -10.62 -2.16 4.96
C SER A 118 -9.41 -1.49 5.58
N GLU A 119 -8.25 -2.10 5.39
CA GLU A 119 -6.97 -1.50 5.75
C GLU A 119 -6.44 -0.71 4.56
N VAL A 120 -5.88 0.44 4.86
CA VAL A 120 -5.13 1.26 3.91
C VAL A 120 -3.67 1.23 4.33
N TYR A 121 -2.80 1.07 3.35
CA TYR A 121 -1.36 1.06 3.53
C TYR A 121 -0.77 2.39 3.06
N VAL A 122 0.09 2.98 3.87
CA VAL A 122 0.82 4.22 3.54
C VAL A 122 2.27 4.05 3.92
N ALA A 123 3.18 4.79 3.30
CA ALA A 123 4.59 4.71 3.62
C ALA A 123 5.21 6.08 3.87
N ASP A 124 6.20 6.09 4.76
CA ASP A 124 7.09 7.22 5.01
C ASP A 124 8.51 6.70 5.16
N ARG A 125 9.46 7.30 4.43
CA ARG A 125 10.86 6.84 4.35
C ARG A 125 10.92 5.34 4.06
N ASN A 126 11.41 4.54 5.01
CA ASN A 126 11.54 3.07 4.94
C ASN A 126 10.45 2.33 5.76
N LEU A 127 9.39 3.00 6.18
CA LEU A 127 8.33 2.42 7.01
C LEU A 127 7.04 2.33 6.21
N ILE A 128 6.41 1.15 6.24
CA ILE A 128 5.07 0.93 5.70
C ILE A 128 4.11 0.75 6.88
N PHE A 129 3.07 1.56 6.92
CA PHE A 129 2.04 1.55 7.93
C PHE A 129 0.76 0.93 7.38
N GLY A 130 0.22 -0.06 8.08
CA GLY A 130 -1.13 -0.60 7.84
C GLY A 130 -2.11 0.02 8.83
N VAL A 131 -3.06 0.79 8.32
CA VAL A 131 -4.08 1.51 9.10
C VAL A 131 -5.45 0.91 8.83
N GLU A 132 -6.09 0.36 9.86
CA GLU A 132 -7.46 -0.15 9.78
C GLU A 132 -8.45 1.04 9.73
N MET A 133 -9.19 1.16 8.62
CA MET A 133 -10.29 2.12 8.50
C MET A 133 -11.58 1.47 9.02
N LEU A 134 -12.26 2.13 9.96
CA LEU A 134 -13.57 1.68 10.43
C LEU A 134 -14.60 1.75 9.31
N LYS A 135 -15.41 0.70 9.21
CA LYS A 135 -16.65 0.70 8.42
C LYS A 135 -17.83 0.59 9.40
N GLY A 136 -18.22 1.70 10.03
CA GLY A 136 -19.37 1.71 10.96
C GLY A 136 -19.52 2.97 11.82
N VAL A 137 -20.75 3.19 12.31
CA VAL A 137 -21.25 4.35 13.10
C VAL A 137 -20.80 4.32 14.58
N TYR A 138 -20.17 3.25 15.03
CA TYR A 138 -19.76 3.10 16.43
C TYR A 138 -18.29 3.47 16.61
N ASP A 139 -18.05 4.37 17.56
CA ASP A 139 -16.78 4.98 18.01
C ASP A 139 -15.71 3.98 18.53
N ASN A 140 -15.60 2.79 17.97
CA ASN A 140 -14.51 1.87 18.27
C ASN A 140 -13.23 2.32 17.59
N ILE A 141 -12.65 3.41 18.09
CA ILE A 141 -11.33 3.91 17.72
C ILE A 141 -10.34 2.77 17.87
N PHE A 142 -9.67 2.37 16.78
CA PHE A 142 -8.55 1.44 16.88
C PHE A 142 -7.49 2.08 17.76
N ASP A 143 -7.07 1.36 18.80
CA ASP A 143 -6.02 1.78 19.71
C ASP A 143 -4.64 1.34 19.23
N TYR A 144 -4.52 0.88 17.96
CA TYR A 144 -3.25 0.54 17.34
C TYR A 144 -3.22 0.77 15.81
N PHE A 145 -2.02 0.78 15.26
CA PHE A 145 -1.72 0.59 13.84
C PHE A 145 -0.62 -0.47 13.70
N THR A 146 -0.39 -0.94 12.47
CA THR A 146 0.72 -1.86 12.18
C THR A 146 1.81 -1.13 11.41
N VAL A 147 3.07 -1.43 11.69
CA VAL A 147 4.21 -0.87 10.96
C VAL A 147 5.15 -2.00 10.54
N CYS A 148 5.70 -1.88 9.34
CA CYS A 148 6.73 -2.73 8.78
C CYS A 148 7.91 -1.84 8.40
N ASP A 149 9.11 -2.17 8.89
CA ASP A 149 10.34 -1.51 8.49
C ASP A 149 10.94 -2.27 7.31
N VAL A 150 11.03 -1.61 6.16
CA VAL A 150 11.58 -2.15 4.91
C VAL A 150 12.98 -1.61 4.62
N SER A 151 13.67 -1.01 5.60
CA SER A 151 15.03 -0.47 5.42
C SER A 151 16.07 -1.53 5.05
N GLU A 152 15.95 -2.73 5.62
CA GLU A 152 16.80 -3.87 5.27
C GLU A 152 16.25 -4.55 4.00
N SER A 153 17.10 -4.77 3.00
CA SER A 153 16.79 -5.54 1.79
C SER A 153 16.70 -7.06 2.05
N ASN A 154 16.55 -7.46 3.31
CA ASN A 154 16.53 -8.85 3.72
C ASN A 154 15.10 -9.39 3.64
N THR A 155 14.96 -10.60 3.12
CA THR A 155 13.70 -11.36 3.20
C THR A 155 13.38 -11.65 4.66
N ASN A 156 12.10 -11.56 5.05
CA ASN A 156 11.55 -11.67 6.41
C ASN A 156 11.49 -10.37 7.25
N VAL A 157 11.05 -9.27 6.64
CA VAL A 157 10.60 -8.11 7.41
C VAL A 157 9.31 -8.46 8.18
N TYR A 158 9.13 -7.92 9.38
CA TYR A 158 8.03 -8.28 10.27
C TYR A 158 7.16 -7.07 10.64
N TRP A 159 5.88 -7.34 10.79
CA TRP A 159 4.90 -6.34 11.19
C TRP A 159 4.86 -6.20 12.71
N LYS A 160 5.03 -4.98 13.20
CA LYS A 160 4.85 -4.61 14.61
C LYS A 160 3.51 -3.92 14.80
N LYS A 161 2.78 -4.31 15.84
CA LYS A 161 1.58 -3.61 16.31
C LYS A 161 2.00 -2.49 17.26
N ILE A 162 1.68 -1.25 16.94
CA ILE A 162 1.97 -0.08 17.79
C ILE A 162 0.66 0.46 18.33
N SER A 163 0.54 0.57 19.65
CA SER A 163 -0.62 1.18 20.28
C SER A 163 -0.54 2.71 20.27
N TRP A 164 -1.66 3.38 19.96
CA TRP A 164 -1.82 4.82 20.06
C TRP A 164 -1.67 5.35 21.49
N LYS A 165 -1.82 4.51 22.52
CA LYS A 165 -1.66 4.92 23.94
C LYS A 165 -0.23 5.34 24.30
N GLY A 166 0.77 4.97 23.48
CA GLY A 166 2.16 5.36 23.66
C GLY A 166 2.66 6.45 22.70
N VAL A 167 1.78 6.97 21.83
CA VAL A 167 2.11 8.03 20.86
C VAL A 167 1.80 9.40 21.48
N ASP A 168 2.64 10.41 21.26
CA ASP A 168 2.52 11.75 21.89
C ASP A 168 1.07 12.27 21.83
N PRO A 169 0.47 12.67 22.96
CA PRO A 169 -0.92 13.12 23.06
C PRO A 169 -1.29 14.29 22.13
N LYS A 170 -0.31 15.04 21.59
CA LYS A 170 -0.57 16.02 20.51
C LYS A 170 -1.26 15.41 19.28
N TRP A 171 -1.06 14.12 19.02
CA TRP A 171 -1.70 13.38 17.93
C TRP A 171 -3.08 12.81 18.31
N GLY A 172 -3.41 12.79 19.61
CA GLY A 172 -4.68 12.30 20.15
C GLY A 172 -5.83 13.33 20.10
N ALA A 173 -5.58 14.56 19.66
CA ALA A 173 -6.55 15.66 19.68
C ALA A 173 -7.46 15.73 18.43
N TYR A 174 -7.25 14.87 17.43
CA TYR A 174 -8.03 14.91 16.19
C TYR A 174 -9.33 14.09 16.29
N PRO A 175 -10.47 14.59 15.75
CA PRO A 175 -11.74 13.87 15.73
C PRO A 175 -11.62 12.52 15.01
N SER A 176 -12.44 11.55 15.40
CA SER A 176 -12.36 10.12 15.02
C SER A 176 -12.26 9.87 13.51
N TRP A 177 -12.82 10.75 12.67
CA TRP A 177 -12.78 10.64 11.21
C TRP A 177 -11.52 11.24 10.54
N THR A 178 -10.70 11.99 11.28
CA THR A 178 -9.47 12.62 10.76
C THR A 178 -8.19 11.90 11.18
N ARG A 179 -8.27 10.97 12.14
CA ARG A 179 -7.14 10.18 12.63
C ARG A 179 -6.46 9.26 11.59
N PRO A 180 -7.14 8.69 10.58
CA PRO A 180 -6.43 7.87 9.60
C PRO A 180 -5.61 8.70 8.59
N ILE A 181 -5.76 10.03 8.59
CA ILE A 181 -4.95 10.96 7.80
C ILE A 181 -4.00 11.71 8.75
N ALA A 182 -3.30 10.99 9.60
CA ALA A 182 -2.04 11.50 10.11
C ALA A 182 -1.01 11.24 9.01
N VAL A 183 -0.63 12.29 8.28
CA VAL A 183 0.62 12.28 7.51
C VAL A 183 1.71 12.02 8.53
N VAL A 184 2.18 10.78 8.58
CA VAL A 184 3.27 10.37 9.44
C VAL A 184 4.52 11.03 8.85
N HIS A 185 4.87 12.20 9.37
CA HIS A 185 6.18 12.81 9.16
C HIS A 185 7.03 12.37 10.36
N VAL A 186 7.66 11.19 10.28
CA VAL A 186 8.57 10.78 11.37
C VAL A 186 9.87 11.57 11.18
N ASN A 187 10.06 12.62 11.99
CA ASN A 187 11.40 13.11 12.25
C ASN A 187 12.09 12.08 13.16
N ILE A 188 12.79 11.13 12.54
CA ILE A 188 13.97 10.49 13.14
C ILE A 188 15.18 11.29 12.69
#